data_AF-A0A957T6Q8-F1
#
_entry.id   AF-A0A957T6Q8-F1
#
_cell.length_a   1.000
_cell.length_b   1.000
_cell.length_c   1.000
_cell.angle_alpha   90.00
_cell.angle_beta   90.00
_cell.angle_gamma   90.00
#
_symmetry.space_group_name_H-M   'P 1'
#
loop_
_entity.id
_entity.type
_entity.pdbx_description
1 polymer ?
#
loop_
_entity_poly.entity_id
_entity_poly.type
_entity_poly.pdbx_seq_one_letter_code
_entity_poly.pdbx_strand_id
1 'polypeptide(L)'
;MLRTILWIMPLLLLLSACAEGGLVLPSPLQTPLAAPDAAAGDVYATEADLSSYLYTGPGRAYEEVGSVFPGKALRLTGQDVTGDWYRLDDGSWINALAVRGRPDLPVVSEVTGRIVAQVTEVLDGDTLVVNFNDRAYEVRLLLSVAPQVEQAFGPDAYEWTRDRLTGQSVLLESDVTESDAYGRLLRYVYVGEDEIMINEEILRAGLAQVAVFPPADRYADQLRRAQSEAEIARRGLWSAEAVPYREDLSGCTYTVQPGETLQVIARRFGILVESLAQANNVENPNLVPGGAELVLPGCGEAVGNE
;
A
#
# COMPACT_ATOMS: atom_id res chain seq x y z
N MET A 1 -69.83 53.15 16.31
CA MET A 1 -69.36 53.31 17.70
C MET A 1 -67.84 53.35 17.71
N LEU A 2 -67.27 54.38 18.36
CA LEU A 2 -65.91 54.54 18.97
C LEU A 2 -64.82 53.49 18.64
N ARG A 3 -63.52 53.77 18.49
CA ARG A 3 -62.65 54.95 18.61
C ARG A 3 -61.24 54.53 18.17
N THR A 4 -60.52 55.44 17.54
CA THR A 4 -59.05 55.52 17.37
C THR A 4 -58.29 55.22 18.66
N ILE A 5 -57.07 54.67 18.58
CA ILE A 5 -55.89 55.11 19.38
C ILE A 5 -54.60 54.56 18.74
N LEU A 6 -53.76 55.49 18.30
CA LEU A 6 -52.32 55.37 18.04
C LEU A 6 -51.60 55.80 19.32
N TRP A 7 -50.52 55.15 19.75
CA TRP A 7 -49.56 55.72 20.70
C TRP A 7 -48.11 55.55 20.23
N ILE A 8 -47.36 56.59 20.56
CA ILE A 8 -46.01 56.98 20.17
C ILE A 8 -45.00 56.51 21.24
N MET A 9 -43.75 56.29 20.81
CA MET A 9 -42.53 55.90 21.58
C MET A 9 -42.15 56.87 22.72
N PRO A 10 -41.25 56.51 23.69
CA PRO A 10 -39.79 56.80 23.57
C PRO A 10 -38.87 55.78 24.31
N LEU A 11 -37.64 55.46 23.86
CA LEU A 11 -36.32 56.12 23.97
C LEU A 11 -35.51 55.86 25.28
N LEU A 12 -34.29 55.35 25.08
CA LEU A 12 -33.02 55.48 25.85
C LEU A 12 -32.76 54.61 27.10
N LEU A 13 -31.73 53.75 27.06
CA LEU A 13 -30.41 54.07 27.62
C LEU A 13 -29.30 53.05 27.27
N LEU A 14 -28.13 53.64 27.02
CA LEU A 14 -26.80 53.10 26.71
C LEU A 14 -26.27 52.05 27.70
N LEU A 15 -25.43 51.14 27.19
CA LEU A 15 -24.08 50.94 27.72
C LEU A 15 -23.17 50.27 26.68
N SER A 16 -22.05 50.94 26.44
CA SER A 16 -20.91 50.52 25.63
C SER A 16 -20.31 49.20 26.11
N ALA A 17 -19.86 48.37 25.16
CA ALA A 17 -18.58 47.68 25.30
C ALA A 17 -17.99 47.38 23.91
N CYS A 18 -16.76 47.83 23.75
CA CYS A 18 -15.85 47.54 22.66
C CYS A 18 -15.54 46.04 22.57
N ALA A 19 -15.32 45.51 21.37
CA ALA A 19 -13.97 45.16 20.92
C ALA A 19 -14.06 44.43 19.57
N GLU A 20 -13.20 44.89 18.68
CA GLU A 20 -13.00 44.42 17.33
C GLU A 20 -12.49 42.98 17.34
N GLY A 21 -13.16 42.12 16.59
CA GLY A 21 -12.72 40.76 16.29
C GLY A 21 -13.17 40.46 14.88
N GLY A 22 -12.35 40.86 13.90
CA GLY A 22 -12.64 40.68 12.49
C GLY A 22 -13.02 39.23 12.20
N LEU A 23 -14.17 39.04 11.56
CA LEU A 23 -14.48 37.80 10.85
C LEU A 23 -13.49 37.69 9.69
N VAL A 24 -12.38 37.02 9.95
CA VAL A 24 -11.50 36.50 8.90
C VAL A 24 -12.31 35.43 8.18
N LEU A 25 -12.85 35.79 7.01
CA LEU A 25 -13.27 34.80 6.03
C LEU A 25 -12.06 33.89 5.77
N PRO A 26 -12.17 32.56 5.88
CA PRO A 26 -11.09 31.69 5.45
C PRO A 26 -10.81 32.03 3.99
N SER A 27 -9.55 32.38 3.70
CA SER A 27 -9.08 32.58 2.35
C SER A 27 -9.49 31.37 1.51
N PRO A 28 -9.86 31.54 0.21
CA PRO A 28 -10.01 30.40 -0.66
C PRO A 28 -8.72 29.60 -0.55
N LEU A 29 -8.89 28.31 -0.26
CA LEU A 29 -7.82 27.31 -0.21
C LEU A 29 -6.78 27.70 -1.24
N GLN A 30 -5.58 28.04 -0.76
CA GLN A 30 -4.42 28.11 -1.63
C GLN A 30 -4.45 26.78 -2.39
N THR A 31 -4.62 26.86 -3.70
CA THR A 31 -4.42 25.73 -4.60
C THR A 31 -3.21 25.00 -4.06
N PRO A 32 -3.31 23.70 -3.69
CA PRO A 32 -2.13 22.99 -3.26
C PRO A 32 -1.09 23.23 -4.35
N LEU A 33 0.03 23.84 -3.93
CA LEU A 33 1.24 23.94 -4.71
C LEU A 33 1.36 22.57 -5.36
N ALA A 34 1.33 22.53 -6.70
CA ALA A 34 1.48 21.30 -7.45
C ALA A 34 2.57 20.50 -6.72
N ALA A 35 2.21 19.30 -6.27
CA ALA A 35 3.21 18.36 -5.81
C ALA A 35 4.35 18.43 -6.83
N PRO A 36 5.61 18.53 -6.43
CA PRO A 36 6.69 18.48 -7.40
C PRO A 36 6.38 17.28 -8.29
N ASP A 37 6.21 17.54 -9.60
CA ASP A 37 6.22 16.50 -10.62
C ASP A 37 7.26 15.51 -10.13
N ALA A 38 6.83 14.27 -9.86
CA ALA A 38 7.74 13.19 -9.50
C ALA A 38 8.92 13.34 -10.45
N ALA A 39 10.07 13.73 -9.90
CA ALA A 39 11.15 14.33 -10.67
C ALA A 39 11.34 13.49 -11.91
N ALA A 40 11.13 14.10 -13.09
CA ALA A 40 11.24 13.45 -14.36
C ALA A 40 12.48 12.55 -14.32
N GLY A 41 12.26 11.23 -14.23
CA GLY A 41 13.34 10.26 -14.33
C GLY A 41 14.09 10.60 -15.60
N ASP A 42 15.42 10.68 -15.51
CA ASP A 42 16.27 11.18 -16.59
C ASP A 42 15.80 10.60 -17.94
N VAL A 43 15.25 11.46 -18.80
CA VAL A 43 14.72 11.02 -20.09
C VAL A 43 15.89 10.53 -20.93
N TYR A 44 15.93 9.23 -21.19
CA TYR A 44 16.99 8.63 -21.99
C TYR A 44 16.69 8.82 -23.47
N ALA A 45 17.49 9.66 -24.13
CA ALA A 45 17.38 9.89 -25.56
C ALA A 45 18.10 8.77 -26.34
N THR A 46 17.37 8.12 -27.25
CA THR A 46 17.91 7.08 -28.14
C THR A 46 17.14 7.09 -29.46
N GLU A 47 17.28 6.05 -30.28
CA GLU A 47 16.51 5.87 -31.51
C GLU A 47 16.06 4.42 -31.70
N ALA A 48 15.07 4.23 -32.57
CA ALA A 48 14.62 2.91 -32.98
C ALA A 48 15.63 2.29 -33.97
N ASP A 49 16.08 1.06 -33.74
CA ASP A 49 16.87 0.27 -34.70
C ASP A 49 15.96 -0.56 -35.63
N LEU A 50 14.74 -0.86 -35.20
CA LEU A 50 13.74 -1.63 -35.96
C LEU A 50 12.40 -0.90 -36.01
N SER A 51 11.58 -1.22 -37.01
CA SER A 51 10.17 -0.83 -36.97
C SER A 51 9.46 -1.55 -35.82
N SER A 52 8.64 -0.83 -35.05
CA SER A 52 7.82 -1.41 -33.98
C SER A 52 6.51 -0.66 -33.83
N TYR A 53 5.48 -1.38 -33.43
CA TYR A 53 4.24 -0.78 -32.95
C TYR A 53 4.42 -0.20 -31.54
N LEU A 54 3.58 0.77 -31.22
CA LEU A 54 3.45 1.42 -29.92
C LEU A 54 2.13 1.04 -29.28
N TYR A 55 2.13 0.87 -27.96
CA TYR A 55 0.97 0.37 -27.22
C TYR A 55 0.65 1.24 -26.00
N THR A 56 -0.58 1.16 -25.49
CA THR A 56 -0.97 1.80 -24.22
C THR A 56 -0.36 1.15 -22.97
N GLY A 57 0.30 0.01 -23.11
CA GLY A 57 0.98 -0.74 -22.05
C GLY A 57 2.06 -1.68 -22.59
N PRO A 58 2.86 -2.32 -21.73
CA PRO A 58 3.98 -3.18 -22.13
C PRO A 58 3.51 -4.53 -22.69
N GLY A 59 3.10 -4.56 -23.96
CA GLY A 59 2.64 -5.81 -24.56
C GLY A 59 1.72 -5.63 -25.75
N ARG A 60 1.56 -6.71 -26.53
CA ARG A 60 0.58 -6.77 -27.63
C ARG A 60 -0.87 -6.96 -27.17
N ALA A 61 -1.09 -7.17 -25.89
CA ALA A 61 -2.42 -7.25 -25.29
C ALA A 61 -3.07 -5.86 -25.13
N TYR A 62 -2.26 -4.80 -25.16
CA TYR A 62 -2.71 -3.42 -25.02
C TYR A 62 -3.10 -2.83 -26.38
N GLU A 63 -3.84 -1.72 -26.34
CA GLU A 63 -4.29 -1.02 -27.55
C GLU A 63 -3.08 -0.48 -28.32
N GLU A 64 -3.03 -0.77 -29.63
CA GLU A 64 -2.05 -0.20 -30.54
C GLU A 64 -2.39 1.28 -30.79
N VAL A 65 -1.46 2.16 -30.42
CA VAL A 65 -1.63 3.63 -30.54
C VAL A 65 -0.78 4.24 -31.65
N GLY A 66 0.10 3.45 -32.27
CA GLY A 66 0.91 3.92 -33.37
C GLY A 66 2.08 2.99 -33.71
N SER A 67 3.05 3.53 -34.44
CA SER A 67 4.25 2.80 -34.84
C SER A 67 5.43 3.74 -35.04
N VAL A 68 6.64 3.20 -34.89
CA VAL A 68 7.90 3.86 -35.21
C VAL A 68 8.67 3.10 -36.29
N PHE A 69 9.57 3.80 -36.98
CA PHE A 69 10.45 3.25 -38.01
C PHE A 69 11.92 3.43 -37.59
N PRO A 70 12.86 2.66 -38.17
CA PRO A 70 14.29 2.79 -37.87
C PRO A 70 14.80 4.23 -38.04
N GLY A 71 15.67 4.67 -37.13
CA GLY A 71 16.21 6.02 -37.05
C GLY A 71 15.27 7.06 -36.43
N LYS A 72 14.04 6.69 -36.04
CA LYS A 72 13.15 7.57 -35.29
C LYS A 72 13.72 7.81 -33.89
N ALA A 73 13.89 9.08 -33.52
CA ALA A 73 14.27 9.46 -32.16
C ALA A 73 13.20 9.04 -31.14
N LEU A 74 13.66 8.47 -30.02
CA LEU A 74 12.87 7.98 -28.90
C LEU A 74 13.33 8.67 -27.61
N ARG A 75 12.40 8.82 -26.67
CA ARG A 75 12.62 9.41 -25.35
C ARG A 75 12.05 8.47 -24.31
N LEU A 76 12.91 7.72 -23.64
CA LEU A 76 12.50 6.66 -22.72
C LEU A 76 12.43 7.21 -21.30
N THR A 77 11.43 6.79 -20.54
CA THR A 77 11.19 7.22 -19.15
C THR A 77 11.28 6.07 -18.15
N GLY A 78 11.28 4.83 -18.63
CA GLY A 78 11.34 3.64 -17.80
C GLY A 78 11.24 2.36 -18.63
N GLN A 79 11.26 1.24 -17.94
CA GLN A 79 11.00 -0.08 -18.52
C GLN A 79 9.93 -0.82 -17.72
N ASP A 80 9.38 -1.88 -18.28
CA ASP A 80 8.48 -2.76 -17.54
C ASP A 80 9.29 -3.67 -16.61
N VAL A 81 8.60 -4.40 -15.73
CA VAL A 81 9.25 -5.31 -14.78
C VAL A 81 10.07 -6.41 -15.46
N THR A 82 9.78 -6.69 -16.74
CA THR A 82 10.50 -7.70 -17.52
C THR A 82 11.74 -7.14 -18.22
N GLY A 83 11.75 -5.84 -18.53
CA GLY A 83 12.75 -5.19 -19.38
C GLY A 83 12.53 -5.43 -20.89
N ASP A 84 11.44 -6.11 -21.27
CA ASP A 84 11.08 -6.37 -22.67
C ASP A 84 10.39 -5.17 -23.32
N TRP A 85 9.98 -4.18 -22.53
CA TRP A 85 9.29 -2.99 -23.00
C TRP A 85 9.86 -1.72 -22.36
N TYR A 86 10.01 -0.68 -23.17
CA TYR A 86 10.32 0.65 -22.69
C TYR A 86 9.10 1.55 -22.74
N ARG A 87 8.94 2.38 -21.72
CA ARG A 87 7.95 3.46 -21.68
C ARG A 87 8.54 4.71 -22.31
N LEU A 88 7.79 5.33 -23.22
CA LEU A 88 8.11 6.61 -23.85
C LEU A 88 7.64 7.78 -22.97
N ASP A 89 8.13 8.98 -23.25
CA ASP A 89 7.74 10.20 -22.54
C ASP A 89 6.29 10.66 -22.81
N ASP A 90 5.71 10.22 -23.93
CA ASP A 90 4.27 10.36 -24.22
C ASP A 90 3.40 9.31 -23.50
N GLY A 91 4.02 8.40 -22.74
CA GLY A 91 3.35 7.35 -21.97
C GLY A 91 3.08 6.06 -22.75
N SER A 92 3.33 6.01 -24.06
CA SER A 92 3.21 4.79 -24.86
C SER A 92 4.38 3.83 -24.63
N TRP A 93 4.22 2.58 -25.05
CA TRP A 93 5.19 1.51 -24.82
C TRP A 93 5.70 0.92 -26.12
N ILE A 94 7.01 0.65 -26.17
CA ILE A 94 7.70 0.07 -27.32
C ILE A 94 8.48 -1.17 -26.91
N ASN A 95 8.55 -2.17 -27.79
CA ASN A 95 9.34 -3.37 -27.53
C ASN A 95 10.84 -3.02 -27.46
N ALA A 96 11.51 -3.48 -26.41
CA ALA A 96 12.91 -3.18 -26.15
C ALA A 96 13.86 -3.65 -27.26
N LEU A 97 13.52 -4.71 -28.00
CA LEU A 97 14.32 -5.16 -29.15
C LEU A 97 14.37 -4.16 -30.30
N ALA A 98 13.39 -3.25 -30.37
CA ALA A 98 13.37 -2.20 -31.38
C ALA A 98 14.21 -0.98 -30.99
N VAL A 99 14.70 -0.91 -29.75
CA VAL A 99 15.36 0.27 -29.19
C VAL A 99 16.88 0.12 -29.20
N ARG A 100 17.58 1.12 -29.73
CA ARG A 100 19.04 1.12 -29.76
C ARG A 100 19.63 1.14 -28.35
N GLY A 101 20.66 0.31 -28.16
CA GLY A 101 21.48 0.27 -26.95
C GLY A 101 20.84 -0.48 -25.80
N ARG A 102 19.50 -0.54 -25.74
CA ARG A 102 18.72 -1.20 -24.68
C ARG A 102 19.24 -0.81 -23.28
N PRO A 103 19.14 0.49 -22.93
CA PRO A 103 19.60 0.97 -21.63
C PRO A 103 18.84 0.28 -20.50
N ASP A 104 19.50 0.09 -19.36
CA ASP A 104 18.81 -0.30 -18.14
C ASP A 104 18.13 0.94 -17.55
N LEU A 105 16.80 0.88 -17.40
CA LEU A 105 15.97 2.00 -16.95
C LEU A 105 15.20 1.63 -15.68
N PRO A 106 14.74 2.61 -14.88
CA PRO A 106 13.88 2.31 -13.75
C PRO A 106 12.59 1.60 -14.21
N VAL A 107 12.16 0.60 -13.44
CA VAL A 107 10.87 -0.06 -13.65
C VAL A 107 9.74 0.93 -13.34
N VAL A 108 8.79 1.09 -14.27
CA VAL A 108 7.64 1.98 -14.11
C VAL A 108 6.35 1.17 -13.99
N SER A 109 5.56 1.46 -12.95
CA SER A 109 4.31 0.73 -12.64
C SER A 109 3.33 0.83 -13.82
N GLU A 110 2.76 -0.32 -14.20
CA GLU A 110 1.86 -0.47 -15.34
C GLU A 110 0.54 0.29 -15.13
N VAL A 111 0.01 0.82 -16.23
CA VAL A 111 -1.42 1.12 -16.32
C VAL A 111 -2.14 -0.23 -16.42
N THR A 112 -2.63 -0.71 -15.27
CA THR A 112 -3.67 -1.75 -15.12
C THR A 112 -3.55 -2.95 -16.05
N GLY A 113 -2.52 -3.79 -15.86
CA GLY A 113 -2.48 -5.15 -16.41
C GLY A 113 -2.26 -6.13 -15.27
N ARG A 114 -3.16 -7.11 -15.11
CA ARG A 114 -2.88 -8.23 -14.21
C ARG A 114 -1.91 -9.18 -14.90
N ILE A 115 -0.85 -9.60 -14.20
CA ILE A 115 0.15 -10.54 -14.73
C ILE A 115 -0.21 -11.96 -14.28
N VAL A 116 -0.21 -12.91 -15.20
CA VAL A 116 -0.34 -14.35 -14.86
C VAL A 116 1.02 -14.87 -14.39
N ALA A 117 1.06 -15.52 -13.23
CA ALA A 117 2.27 -16.13 -12.69
C ALA A 117 2.00 -17.48 -12.02
N GLN A 118 3.00 -18.35 -12.00
CA GLN A 118 2.94 -19.65 -11.37
C GLN A 118 3.52 -19.58 -9.96
N VAL A 119 2.75 -19.89 -8.92
CA VAL A 119 3.30 -19.95 -7.55
C VAL A 119 4.15 -21.21 -7.40
N THR A 120 5.42 -21.02 -7.07
CA THR A 120 6.40 -22.10 -6.91
C THR A 120 6.65 -22.45 -5.46
N GLU A 121 6.57 -21.46 -4.57
CA GLU A 121 6.87 -21.62 -3.14
C GLU A 121 6.06 -20.61 -2.32
N VAL A 122 5.75 -20.95 -1.08
CA VAL A 122 5.20 -20.02 -0.07
C VAL A 122 6.23 -19.96 1.05
N LEU A 123 6.61 -18.75 1.46
CA LEU A 123 7.66 -18.52 2.47
C LEU A 123 7.05 -18.33 3.86
N ASP A 124 5.96 -17.56 3.95
CA ASP A 124 5.15 -17.33 5.15
C ASP A 124 3.69 -17.04 4.74
N GLY A 125 2.86 -16.54 5.66
CA GLY A 125 1.42 -16.33 5.40
C GLY A 125 1.13 -15.29 4.32
N ASP A 126 2.04 -14.35 4.07
CA ASP A 126 1.84 -13.18 3.21
C ASP A 126 3.00 -12.91 2.23
N THR A 127 3.93 -13.85 2.12
CA THR A 127 5.07 -13.80 1.19
C THR A 127 5.19 -15.13 0.45
N LEU A 128 5.30 -15.04 -0.88
CA LEU A 128 5.35 -16.19 -1.77
C LEU A 128 6.35 -15.97 -2.91
N VAL A 129 6.80 -17.06 -3.53
CA VAL A 129 7.64 -17.01 -4.73
C VAL A 129 6.80 -17.41 -5.93
N VAL A 130 6.80 -16.55 -6.94
CA VAL A 130 6.19 -16.82 -8.24
C VAL A 130 7.23 -16.96 -9.32
N ASN A 131 6.88 -17.68 -10.38
CA ASN A 131 7.59 -17.69 -11.64
C ASN A 131 6.70 -17.14 -12.75
N PHE A 132 7.20 -16.14 -13.46
CA PHE A 132 6.67 -15.71 -14.74
C PHE A 132 7.84 -15.31 -15.64
N ASN A 133 7.70 -15.55 -16.95
CA ASN A 133 8.76 -15.31 -17.94
C ASN A 133 10.11 -15.95 -17.57
N ASP A 134 10.07 -17.20 -17.08
CA ASP A 134 11.24 -18.01 -16.69
C ASP A 134 12.12 -17.38 -15.60
N ARG A 135 11.56 -16.47 -14.79
CA ARG A 135 12.25 -15.83 -13.66
C ARG A 135 11.42 -15.95 -12.39
N ALA A 136 12.12 -16.17 -11.28
CA ALA A 136 11.52 -16.22 -9.95
C ALA A 136 11.49 -14.82 -9.32
N TYR A 137 10.36 -14.48 -8.70
CA TYR A 137 10.15 -13.23 -7.99
C TYR A 137 9.50 -13.51 -6.63
N GLU A 138 9.98 -12.84 -5.59
CA GLU A 138 9.26 -12.79 -4.32
C GLU A 138 8.12 -11.77 -4.41
N VAL A 139 6.94 -12.18 -3.96
CA VAL A 139 5.72 -11.38 -3.93
C VAL A 139 5.28 -11.25 -2.48
N ARG A 140 5.06 -10.01 -2.05
CA ARG A 140 4.49 -9.63 -0.78
C ARG A 140 3.03 -9.22 -0.98
N LEU A 141 2.13 -9.81 -0.22
CA LEU A 141 0.71 -9.45 -0.26
C LEU A 141 0.53 -8.00 0.19
N LEU A 142 -0.04 -7.18 -0.71
CA LEU A 142 -0.42 -5.82 -0.38
C LEU A 142 -1.47 -5.79 0.73
N LEU A 143 -1.25 -4.89 1.67
CA LEU A 143 -2.17 -4.52 2.75
C LEU A 143 -2.57 -5.65 3.71
N SER A 144 -1.99 -6.85 3.59
CA SER A 144 -2.36 -8.03 4.38
C SER A 144 -1.11 -8.59 5.02
N VAL A 145 -0.98 -8.41 6.32
CA VAL A 145 0.22 -8.78 7.08
C VAL A 145 -0.07 -9.97 7.98
N ALA A 146 0.55 -11.09 7.70
CA ALA A 146 0.50 -12.31 8.50
C ALA A 146 1.63 -12.34 9.55
N PRO A 147 1.44 -13.05 10.67
CA PRO A 147 2.55 -13.36 11.56
C PRO A 147 3.63 -14.17 10.85
N GLN A 148 4.89 -13.92 11.21
CA GLN A 148 6.01 -14.77 10.80
C GLN A 148 5.79 -16.21 11.30
N VAL A 149 6.36 -17.21 10.61
CA VAL A 149 6.13 -18.64 10.90
C VAL A 149 6.43 -19.01 12.36
N GLU A 150 7.37 -18.34 13.03
CA GLU A 150 7.68 -18.58 14.44
C GLU A 150 6.73 -17.89 15.45
N GLN A 151 5.88 -16.99 14.99
CA GLN A 151 4.92 -16.25 15.82
C GLN A 151 3.61 -17.06 15.99
N ALA A 152 2.80 -16.67 16.97
CA ALA A 152 1.46 -17.25 17.13
C ALA A 152 0.64 -17.07 15.84
N PHE A 153 -0.04 -18.12 15.40
CA PHE A 153 -0.72 -18.26 14.10
C PHE A 153 0.15 -18.12 12.85
N GLY A 154 1.47 -17.95 12.99
CA GLY A 154 2.40 -18.01 11.87
C GLY A 154 2.33 -19.33 11.09
N PRO A 155 2.36 -20.50 11.75
CA PRO A 155 2.20 -21.79 11.09
C PRO A 155 0.84 -21.94 10.41
N ASP A 156 -0.23 -21.49 11.07
CA ASP A 156 -1.60 -21.54 10.52
C ASP A 156 -1.75 -20.68 9.26
N ALA A 157 -1.21 -19.46 9.29
CA ALA A 157 -1.20 -18.56 8.13
C ALA A 157 -0.37 -19.14 6.97
N TYR A 158 0.82 -19.68 7.28
CA TYR A 158 1.67 -20.34 6.30
C TYR A 158 0.96 -21.53 5.64
N GLU A 159 0.40 -22.45 6.41
CA GLU A 159 -0.30 -23.62 5.88
C GLU A 159 -1.53 -23.21 5.07
N TRP A 160 -2.30 -22.24 5.56
CA TRP A 160 -3.49 -21.73 4.87
C TRP A 160 -3.15 -21.17 3.49
N THR A 161 -2.07 -20.40 3.38
CA THR A 161 -1.60 -19.80 2.11
C THR A 161 -0.99 -20.86 1.20
N ARG A 162 -0.13 -21.74 1.73
CA ARG A 162 0.50 -22.85 0.99
C ARG A 162 -0.55 -23.75 0.35
N ASP A 163 -1.52 -24.22 1.11
CA ASP A 163 -2.51 -25.19 0.65
C ASP A 163 -3.43 -24.61 -0.45
N ARG A 164 -3.56 -23.28 -0.52
CA ARG A 164 -4.34 -22.58 -1.55
C ARG A 164 -3.53 -22.23 -2.77
N LEU A 165 -2.24 -21.93 -2.62
CA LEU A 165 -1.47 -21.28 -3.67
C LEU A 165 -0.34 -22.12 -4.25
N THR A 166 0.30 -23.02 -3.52
CA THR A 166 1.43 -23.78 -4.05
C THR A 166 1.02 -24.57 -5.30
N GLY A 167 1.72 -24.34 -6.41
CA GLY A 167 1.41 -24.98 -7.69
C GLY A 167 0.23 -24.37 -8.44
N GLN A 168 -0.41 -23.30 -7.95
CA GLN A 168 -1.47 -22.60 -8.67
C GLN A 168 -0.94 -21.54 -9.63
N SER A 169 -1.68 -21.32 -10.71
CA SER A 169 -1.57 -20.11 -11.54
C SER A 169 -2.39 -19.00 -10.90
N VAL A 170 -1.78 -17.84 -10.72
CA VAL A 170 -2.39 -16.66 -10.06
C VAL A 170 -2.30 -15.44 -10.96
N LEU A 171 -3.22 -14.50 -10.74
CA LEU A 171 -3.13 -13.15 -11.29
C LEU A 171 -2.52 -12.22 -10.24
N LEU A 172 -1.54 -11.43 -10.68
CA LEU A 172 -0.84 -10.44 -9.86
C LEU A 172 -1.29 -9.05 -10.33
N GLU A 173 -1.89 -8.28 -9.44
CA GLU A 173 -2.25 -6.87 -9.68
C GLU A 173 -1.37 -5.97 -8.83
N SER A 174 -0.69 -5.00 -9.44
CA SER A 174 0.04 -3.97 -8.72
C SER A 174 -0.87 -2.81 -8.30
N ASP A 175 -0.40 -2.05 -7.31
CA ASP A 175 -0.92 -0.72 -7.04
C ASP A 175 0.05 0.36 -7.57
N VAL A 176 0.04 1.55 -6.96
CA VAL A 176 0.99 2.63 -7.25
C VAL A 176 2.44 2.29 -6.89
N THR A 177 2.67 1.43 -5.90
CA THR A 177 4.01 1.02 -5.46
C THR A 177 4.32 -0.38 -5.97
N GLU A 178 5.42 -0.51 -6.70
CA GLU A 178 5.76 -1.75 -7.40
C GLU A 178 6.47 -2.76 -6.50
N SER A 179 7.42 -2.30 -5.70
CA SER A 179 8.23 -3.14 -4.83
C SER A 179 8.55 -2.43 -3.52
N ASP A 180 8.86 -3.21 -2.48
CA ASP A 180 9.37 -2.67 -1.23
C ASP A 180 10.90 -2.49 -1.23
N ALA A 181 11.44 -2.02 -0.11
CA ALA A 181 12.89 -1.80 0.08
C ALA A 181 13.72 -3.10 0.07
N TYR A 182 13.08 -4.27 0.11
CA TYR A 182 13.73 -5.58 0.04
C TYR A 182 13.74 -6.14 -1.39
N GLY A 183 13.11 -5.45 -2.34
CA GLY A 183 12.98 -5.89 -3.73
C GLY A 183 11.85 -6.88 -3.96
N ARG A 184 10.95 -7.09 -2.98
CA ARG A 184 9.77 -7.93 -3.14
C ARG A 184 8.70 -7.16 -3.91
N LEU A 185 8.04 -7.82 -4.86
CA LEU A 185 6.92 -7.23 -5.60
C LEU A 185 5.71 -7.08 -4.68
N LEU A 186 5.07 -5.92 -4.70
CA LEU A 186 3.87 -5.64 -3.93
C LEU A 186 2.63 -5.91 -4.79
N ARG A 187 1.83 -6.91 -4.42
CA ARG A 187 0.70 -7.37 -5.25
C ARG A 187 -0.56 -7.67 -4.46
N TYR A 188 -1.69 -7.39 -5.10
CA TYR A 188 -2.92 -8.14 -4.85
C TYR A 188 -2.88 -9.41 -5.69
N VAL A 189 -3.13 -10.57 -5.05
CA VAL A 189 -3.00 -11.89 -5.65
C VAL A 189 -4.38 -12.51 -5.77
N TYR A 190 -4.73 -12.97 -6.97
CA TYR A 190 -6.00 -13.62 -7.25
C TYR A 190 -5.78 -15.05 -7.75
N VAL A 191 -6.61 -16.00 -7.30
CA VAL A 191 -6.50 -17.41 -7.69
C VAL A 191 -7.84 -17.97 -8.17
N GLY A 192 -7.77 -18.93 -9.10
CA GLY A 192 -8.95 -19.64 -9.62
C GLY A 192 -9.75 -18.85 -10.65
N GLU A 193 -10.77 -19.50 -11.22
CA GLU A 193 -11.63 -18.91 -12.27
C GLU A 193 -12.50 -17.75 -11.75
N ASP A 194 -12.87 -17.79 -10.47
CA ASP A 194 -13.64 -16.74 -9.80
C ASP A 194 -12.78 -15.55 -9.36
N GLU A 195 -11.47 -15.56 -9.67
CA GLU A 195 -10.50 -14.53 -9.28
C GLU A 195 -10.58 -14.18 -7.79
N ILE A 196 -10.45 -15.18 -6.91
CA ILE A 196 -10.55 -14.98 -5.47
C ILE A 196 -9.31 -14.22 -4.98
N MET A 197 -9.51 -13.02 -4.39
CA MET A 197 -8.44 -12.20 -3.84
C MET A 197 -7.90 -12.78 -2.54
N ILE A 198 -6.68 -13.31 -2.56
CA ILE A 198 -6.04 -13.94 -1.39
C ILE A 198 -5.80 -12.97 -0.25
N ASN A 199 -5.42 -11.73 -0.57
CA ASN A 199 -5.24 -10.64 0.39
C ASN A 199 -6.49 -10.48 1.28
N GLU A 200 -7.68 -10.55 0.68
CA GLU A 200 -8.93 -10.45 1.42
C GLU A 200 -9.25 -11.73 2.21
N GLU A 201 -9.08 -12.89 1.59
CA GLU A 201 -9.46 -14.15 2.21
C GLU A 201 -8.60 -14.51 3.44
N ILE A 202 -7.31 -14.17 3.44
CA ILE A 202 -6.45 -14.40 4.61
C ILE A 202 -6.85 -13.51 5.80
N LEU A 203 -7.28 -12.28 5.53
CA LEU A 203 -7.84 -11.39 6.55
C LEU A 203 -9.17 -11.91 7.07
N ARG A 204 -10.07 -12.35 6.17
CA ARG A 204 -11.37 -12.94 6.54
C ARG A 204 -11.22 -14.23 7.36
N ALA A 205 -10.16 -14.98 7.13
CA ALA A 205 -9.77 -16.13 7.94
C ALA A 205 -9.24 -15.76 9.33
N GLY A 206 -8.90 -14.49 9.56
CA GLY A 206 -8.29 -14.01 10.80
C GLY A 206 -6.82 -14.41 10.93
N LEU A 207 -6.13 -14.65 9.82
CA LEU A 207 -4.73 -15.10 9.80
C LEU A 207 -3.75 -13.99 9.40
N ALA A 208 -4.26 -12.79 9.14
CA ALA A 208 -3.49 -11.59 8.87
C ALA A 208 -4.20 -10.35 9.44
N GLN A 209 -3.51 -9.22 9.47
CA GLN A 209 -4.03 -7.90 9.82
C GLN A 209 -3.79 -6.91 8.67
N VAL A 210 -4.67 -5.91 8.56
CA VAL A 210 -4.54 -4.84 7.58
C VAL A 210 -3.46 -3.87 8.01
N ALA A 211 -2.46 -3.66 7.15
CA ALA A 211 -1.46 -2.60 7.30
C ALA A 211 -1.43 -1.75 6.03
N VAL A 212 -1.72 -0.46 6.16
CA VAL A 212 -1.79 0.47 5.02
C VAL A 212 -0.52 1.30 4.97
N PHE A 213 0.18 1.21 3.83
CA PHE A 213 1.40 1.95 3.53
C PHE A 213 1.14 2.85 2.31
N PRO A 214 0.74 4.12 2.53
CA PRO A 214 0.52 5.05 1.43
C PRO A 214 1.77 5.17 0.53
N PRO A 215 1.61 5.34 -0.78
CA PRO A 215 0.35 5.65 -1.47
C PRO A 215 -0.48 4.41 -1.88
N ALA A 216 -0.06 3.18 -1.56
CA ALA A 216 -0.82 1.98 -1.90
C ALA A 216 -2.00 1.78 -0.93
N ASP A 217 -3.22 2.04 -1.38
CA ASP A 217 -4.43 1.94 -0.56
C ASP A 217 -5.70 1.54 -1.34
N ARG A 218 -5.59 1.15 -2.63
CA ARG A 218 -6.73 0.92 -3.54
C ARG A 218 -7.85 0.07 -2.94
N TYR A 219 -7.50 -1.00 -2.22
CA TYR A 219 -8.45 -1.94 -1.62
C TYR A 219 -8.52 -1.86 -0.09
N ALA A 220 -7.99 -0.80 0.53
CA ALA A 220 -7.92 -0.68 2.00
C ALA A 220 -9.28 -0.86 2.67
N ASP A 221 -10.34 -0.21 2.17
CA ASP A 221 -11.68 -0.31 2.75
C ASP A 221 -12.28 -1.72 2.64
N GLN A 222 -12.02 -2.43 1.53
CA GLN A 222 -12.46 -3.80 1.33
C GLN A 222 -11.76 -4.75 2.31
N LEU A 223 -10.45 -4.63 2.43
CA LEU A 223 -9.63 -5.46 3.32
C LEU A 223 -9.94 -5.19 4.80
N ARG A 224 -10.22 -3.93 5.19
CA ARG A 224 -10.69 -3.60 6.54
C ARG A 224 -12.02 -4.28 6.87
N ARG A 225 -12.96 -4.35 5.91
CA ARG A 225 -14.23 -5.09 6.12
C ARG A 225 -13.98 -6.58 6.35
N ALA A 226 -13.11 -7.21 5.57
CA ALA A 226 -12.75 -8.62 5.75
C ALA A 226 -12.11 -8.88 7.12
N GLN A 227 -11.23 -7.99 7.59
CA GLN A 227 -10.69 -8.07 8.95
C GLN A 227 -11.80 -7.93 10.01
N SER A 228 -12.69 -6.94 9.90
CA SER A 228 -13.80 -6.77 10.85
C SER A 228 -14.72 -7.99 10.92
N GLU A 229 -14.94 -8.69 9.79
CA GLU A 229 -15.67 -9.97 9.79
C GLU A 229 -14.96 -11.03 10.64
N ALA A 230 -13.63 -11.11 10.55
CA ALA A 230 -12.83 -12.04 11.34
C ALA A 230 -12.80 -11.67 12.82
N GLU A 231 -12.75 -10.38 13.15
CA GLU A 231 -12.81 -9.86 14.53
C GLU A 231 -14.16 -10.19 15.18
N ILE A 232 -15.28 -9.87 14.52
CA ILE A 232 -16.63 -10.17 15.02
C ILE A 232 -16.83 -11.67 15.19
N ALA A 233 -16.31 -12.47 14.26
CA ALA A 233 -16.38 -13.92 14.32
C ALA A 233 -15.32 -14.56 15.25
N ARG A 234 -14.43 -13.77 15.86
CA ARG A 234 -13.34 -14.21 16.74
C ARG A 234 -12.46 -15.31 16.14
N ARG A 235 -12.06 -15.14 14.88
CA ARG A 235 -11.23 -16.11 14.13
C ARG A 235 -9.75 -15.83 14.30
N GLY A 236 -8.92 -16.89 14.31
CA GLY A 236 -7.46 -16.81 14.27
C GLY A 236 -6.89 -15.83 15.31
N LEU A 237 -6.20 -14.79 14.84
CA LEU A 237 -5.62 -13.69 15.62
C LEU A 237 -6.61 -12.98 16.56
N TRP A 238 -7.92 -13.09 16.29
CA TRP A 238 -8.99 -12.47 17.07
C TRP A 238 -9.70 -13.45 18.03
N SER A 239 -9.20 -14.69 18.11
CA SER A 239 -9.74 -15.71 19.01
C SER A 239 -9.24 -15.53 20.45
N ALA A 240 -9.95 -16.12 21.42
CA ALA A 240 -9.48 -16.12 22.81
C ALA A 240 -8.16 -16.90 23.00
N GLU A 241 -7.84 -17.82 22.09
CA GLU A 241 -6.59 -18.59 22.07
C GLU A 241 -5.42 -17.78 21.52
N ALA A 242 -5.69 -16.66 20.83
CA ALA A 242 -4.65 -15.77 20.32
C ALA A 242 -3.83 -15.07 21.38
N VAL A 243 -4.21 -15.26 22.63
CA VAL A 243 -3.67 -14.60 23.80
C VAL A 243 -2.68 -15.53 24.50
N PRO A 244 -1.37 -15.29 24.35
CA PRO A 244 -0.48 -15.29 25.48
C PRO A 244 -0.20 -13.83 25.86
N TYR A 245 -1.24 -13.01 26.05
CA TYR A 245 -1.05 -11.71 26.69
C TYR A 245 -0.73 -11.96 28.16
N ARG A 246 0.55 -11.78 28.48
CA ARG A 246 0.97 -11.56 29.87
C ARG A 246 0.33 -10.26 30.33
N GLU A 247 -0.29 -10.32 31.51
CA GLU A 247 -0.92 -9.21 32.23
C GLU A 247 0.04 -8.04 32.60
N ASP A 248 1.22 -7.89 31.96
CA ASP A 248 2.29 -6.98 32.39
C ASP A 248 2.81 -5.97 31.36
N LEU A 249 2.11 -5.68 30.25
CA LEU A 249 2.45 -4.49 29.46
C LEU A 249 2.03 -3.20 30.19
N SER A 250 2.74 -2.87 31.27
CA SER A 250 2.61 -1.60 31.99
C SER A 250 3.25 -0.41 31.23
N GLY A 251 3.62 -0.58 29.95
CA GLY A 251 4.17 0.46 29.10
C GLY A 251 3.68 0.30 27.66
N CYS A 252 2.98 1.32 27.16
CA CYS A 252 2.61 1.44 25.74
C CYS A 252 3.79 1.87 24.86
N THR A 253 4.96 2.11 25.45
CA THR A 253 6.17 2.54 24.76
C THR A 253 7.38 1.68 25.11
N TYR A 254 8.31 1.55 24.17
CA TYR A 254 9.55 0.80 24.27
C TYR A 254 10.74 1.63 23.75
N THR A 255 11.80 1.75 24.55
CA THR A 255 13.03 2.41 24.11
C THR A 255 13.97 1.42 23.44
N VAL A 256 14.22 1.64 22.15
CA VAL A 256 15.08 0.81 21.28
C VAL A 256 16.49 0.75 21.84
N GLN A 257 17.02 -0.45 22.07
CA GLN A 257 18.40 -0.62 22.50
C GLN A 257 19.36 -0.47 21.31
N PRO A 258 20.60 0.01 21.52
CA PRO A 258 21.59 0.08 20.45
C PRO A 258 21.76 -1.27 19.71
N GLY A 259 21.49 -1.27 18.41
CA GLY A 259 21.62 -2.47 17.55
C GLY A 259 20.37 -3.34 17.47
N GLU A 260 19.25 -2.98 18.10
CA GLU A 260 17.96 -3.64 17.87
C GLU A 260 17.30 -3.19 16.56
N THR A 261 16.55 -4.09 15.94
CA THR A 261 15.69 -3.82 14.77
C THR A 261 14.22 -3.96 15.15
N LEU A 262 13.30 -3.41 14.33
CA LEU A 262 11.87 -3.65 14.55
C LEU A 262 11.53 -5.13 14.55
N GLN A 263 12.26 -5.95 13.77
CA GLN A 263 12.04 -7.39 13.73
C GLN A 263 12.27 -8.07 15.09
N VAL A 264 13.38 -7.74 15.77
CA VAL A 264 13.70 -8.29 17.09
C VAL A 264 12.70 -7.81 18.15
N ILE A 265 12.32 -6.55 18.09
CA ILE A 265 11.37 -5.92 19.03
C ILE A 265 9.98 -6.55 18.83
N ALA A 266 9.51 -6.61 17.59
CA ALA A 266 8.20 -7.15 17.26
C ALA A 266 8.06 -8.62 17.68
N ARG A 267 9.09 -9.43 17.39
CA ARG A 267 9.18 -10.82 17.86
C ARG A 267 9.12 -10.91 19.39
N ARG A 268 9.82 -10.03 20.11
CA ARG A 268 9.83 -10.02 21.58
C ARG A 268 8.44 -9.77 22.17
N PHE A 269 7.69 -8.85 21.58
CA PHE A 269 6.38 -8.44 22.08
C PHE A 269 5.22 -9.17 21.43
N GLY A 270 5.47 -10.11 20.50
CA GLY A 270 4.43 -10.85 19.80
C GLY A 270 3.57 -9.96 18.88
N ILE A 271 4.12 -8.84 18.42
CA ILE A 271 3.47 -7.90 17.51
C ILE A 271 4.01 -8.10 16.09
N LEU A 272 3.26 -7.65 15.08
CA LEU A 272 3.70 -7.66 13.69
C LEU A 272 4.71 -6.53 13.47
N VAL A 273 5.77 -6.78 12.69
CA VAL A 273 6.83 -5.80 12.40
C VAL A 273 6.23 -4.58 11.72
N GLU A 274 5.32 -4.82 10.79
CA GLU A 274 4.61 -3.83 10.00
C GLU A 274 3.66 -3.00 10.86
N SER A 275 2.91 -3.63 11.77
CA SER A 275 2.05 -2.90 12.72
C SER A 275 2.89 -2.00 13.63
N LEU A 276 4.05 -2.49 14.09
CA LEU A 276 4.98 -1.68 14.87
C LEU A 276 5.58 -0.54 14.04
N ALA A 277 5.97 -0.79 12.79
CA ALA A 277 6.48 0.23 11.89
C ALA A 277 5.43 1.31 11.61
N GLN A 278 4.20 0.90 11.33
CA GLN A 278 3.08 1.78 11.03
C GLN A 278 2.70 2.65 12.23
N ALA A 279 2.60 2.08 13.44
CA ALA A 279 2.33 2.82 14.66
C ALA A 279 3.37 3.91 14.97
N ASN A 280 4.57 3.77 14.41
CA ASN A 280 5.72 4.64 14.67
C ASN A 280 6.19 5.43 13.45
N ASN A 281 5.46 5.39 12.32
CA ASN A 281 5.85 6.02 11.05
C ASN A 281 7.29 5.67 10.61
N VAL A 282 7.70 4.41 10.82
CA VAL A 282 9.03 3.93 10.41
C VAL A 282 8.94 3.40 8.99
N GLU A 283 9.61 4.06 8.05
CA GLU A 283 9.67 3.65 6.64
C GLU A 283 10.56 2.43 6.41
N ASN A 284 11.71 2.34 7.11
CA ASN A 284 12.64 1.22 6.99
C ASN A 284 12.76 0.45 8.32
N PRO A 285 12.13 -0.74 8.45
CA PRO A 285 12.13 -1.54 9.67
C PRO A 285 13.51 -2.01 10.16
N ASN A 286 14.53 -1.99 9.29
CA ASN A 286 15.91 -2.36 9.64
C ASN A 286 16.74 -1.18 10.14
N LEU A 287 16.23 0.05 10.04
CA LEU A 287 16.95 1.28 10.37
C LEU A 287 16.22 2.04 11.47
N VAL A 288 16.22 1.48 12.68
CA VAL A 288 15.68 2.18 13.86
C VAL A 288 16.84 2.68 14.72
N PRO A 289 16.93 3.98 15.01
CA PRO A 289 17.98 4.51 15.87
C PRO A 289 17.89 3.94 17.29
N GLY A 290 19.03 3.50 17.83
CA GLY A 290 19.14 3.20 19.26
C GLY A 290 18.79 4.44 20.09
N GLY A 291 17.92 4.27 21.09
CA GLY A 291 17.36 5.35 21.90
C GLY A 291 16.03 5.91 21.40
N ALA A 292 15.52 5.48 20.24
CA ALA A 292 14.18 5.84 19.79
C ALA A 292 13.11 5.25 20.72
N GLU A 293 12.05 6.00 20.99
CA GLU A 293 10.88 5.52 21.73
C GLU A 293 9.83 5.04 20.71
N LEU A 294 9.44 3.76 20.80
CA LEU A 294 8.44 3.14 19.94
C LEU A 294 7.14 2.95 20.72
N VAL A 295 6.02 3.36 20.15
CA VAL A 295 4.68 2.97 20.58
C VAL A 295 4.43 1.52 20.17
N LEU A 296 4.15 0.64 21.14
CA LEU A 296 3.79 -0.75 20.87
C LEU A 296 2.29 -0.83 20.53
N PRO A 297 1.90 -1.29 19.32
CA PRO A 297 0.49 -1.45 18.96
C PRO A 297 -0.17 -2.52 19.84
N GLY A 298 -1.45 -2.31 20.20
CA GLY A 298 -2.22 -3.24 21.03
C GLY A 298 -2.07 -3.02 22.55
N CYS A 299 -1.24 -2.09 23.01
CA CYS A 299 -1.20 -1.67 24.40
C CYS A 299 -2.38 -0.75 24.74
N GLY A 300 -3.52 -1.33 25.12
CA GLY A 300 -4.61 -0.67 25.84
C GLY A 300 -5.72 -0.03 24.99
N GLU A 301 -6.71 -0.83 24.58
CA GLU A 301 -8.12 -0.51 24.83
C GLU A 301 -8.75 -1.74 25.49
N ALA A 302 -8.62 -1.82 26.82
CA ALA A 302 -9.62 -2.55 27.58
C ALA A 302 -10.94 -1.81 27.35
N VAL A 303 -11.86 -2.49 26.67
CA VAL A 303 -13.24 -2.07 26.47
C VAL A 303 -13.76 -1.47 27.78
N GLY A 304 -13.95 -0.16 27.81
CA GLY A 304 -14.58 0.53 28.93
C GLY A 304 -16.03 0.06 29.01
N ASN A 305 -16.30 -0.87 29.92
CA ASN A 305 -17.65 -1.14 30.38
C ASN A 305 -18.01 -0.06 31.41
N GLU A 306 -18.67 1.00 30.97
CA GLU A 306 -19.60 1.79 31.81
C GLU A 306 -20.91 2.01 31.04
#